data_AF-A0AAW5LAF9-F1
#
_entry.id   AF-A0AAW5LAF9-F1
#
_cell.length_a   1.000
_cell.length_b   1.000
_cell.length_c   1.000
_cell.angle_alpha   90.00
_cell.angle_beta   90.00
_cell.angle_gamma   90.00
#
_symmetry.space_group_name_H-M   'P 1'
#
loop_
_entity.id
_entity.type
_entity.pdbx_description
1 polymer ?
#
loop_
_entity_poly.entity_id
_entity_poly.type
_entity_poly.pdbx_seq_one_letter_code
_entity_poly.pdbx_strand_id
1 'polypeptide(L)'
;MSENEGNMDAVHSYDSEILTAGAMQKTINSSGAGELPIQMFKFKQQYPSLFNKYFKCCGWDVNNVNNKYIAYYNGMTGSRLKQFLREGYSVDNYTKFVPSKAVAIFAEAVIIEEYQDLQIEDFIDRLNNKALVKKPKGYNYQISKYVKSNLGKATVLDHDVNRPGNVAEDFAEALNYFYKVHSNINKDPSTWGEEHKNYEREIIEYYGNHRRGTDMVNRFKKLKGKL
;
A
#
# COMPACT_ATOMS: atom_id res chain seq x y z
N MET A 1 5.28 -10.13 4.22
CA MET A 1 5.33 -8.97 3.30
C MET A 1 6.15 -9.36 2.08
N SER A 2 5.79 -8.84 0.90
CA SER A 2 6.61 -9.04 -0.32
C SER A 2 7.91 -8.25 -0.15
N GLU A 3 9.05 -8.75 -0.61
CA GLU A 3 10.35 -8.04 -0.46
C GLU A 3 10.40 -6.65 -1.11
N ASN A 4 9.42 -6.32 -1.97
CA ASN A 4 9.28 -5.03 -2.62
C ASN A 4 8.35 -4.06 -1.85
N GLU A 5 7.64 -4.53 -0.82
CA GLU A 5 7.12 -3.68 0.26
C GLU A 5 8.23 -3.60 1.30
N GLY A 6 8.68 -2.39 1.61
CA GLY A 6 9.86 -2.23 2.45
C GLY A 6 9.74 -2.94 3.80
N ASN A 7 10.88 -3.22 4.44
CA ASN A 7 10.87 -3.57 5.86
C ASN A 7 10.12 -2.49 6.67
N MET A 8 9.69 -2.80 7.89
CA MET A 8 8.88 -1.87 8.68
C MET A 8 9.54 -0.49 8.87
N ASP A 9 10.87 -0.42 8.78
CA ASP A 9 11.73 0.76 8.87
C ASP A 9 12.04 1.44 7.52
N ALA A 10 11.51 0.94 6.41
CA ALA A 10 11.89 1.42 5.09
C ALA A 10 11.35 2.84 4.84
N VAL A 11 12.28 3.77 4.58
CA VAL A 11 12.00 5.17 4.25
C VAL A 11 12.74 5.55 2.98
N HIS A 12 12.02 6.12 2.02
CA HIS A 12 12.61 6.55 0.75
C HIS A 12 12.09 7.93 0.32
N SER A 13 12.85 8.60 -0.56
CA SER A 13 12.35 9.74 -1.34
C SER A 13 12.67 9.47 -2.81
N TYR A 14 11.70 8.99 -3.57
CA TYR A 14 11.89 8.64 -4.98
C TYR A 14 10.70 9.10 -5.84
N ASP A 15 10.92 9.16 -7.16
CA ASP A 15 9.93 9.53 -8.17
C ASP A 15 9.18 10.86 -7.90
N SER A 16 7.85 10.82 -8.02
CA SER A 16 6.91 11.93 -7.84
C SER A 16 6.72 12.33 -6.38
N GLU A 17 7.11 11.48 -5.42
CA GLU A 17 6.80 11.66 -4.01
C GLU A 17 7.88 12.45 -3.26
N ILE A 18 7.48 13.05 -2.14
CA ILE A 18 8.37 13.73 -1.18
C ILE A 18 9.06 12.71 -0.30
N LEU A 19 8.30 11.78 0.27
CA LEU A 19 8.76 10.75 1.20
C LEU A 19 7.81 9.55 1.14
N THR A 20 8.34 8.35 1.27
CA THR A 20 7.59 7.12 1.55
C THR A 20 8.10 6.51 2.84
N ALA A 21 7.23 5.92 3.65
CA ALA A 21 7.63 5.29 4.90
C ALA A 21 6.76 4.09 5.27
N GLY A 22 7.36 3.17 6.04
CA GLY A 22 6.68 2.03 6.65
C GLY A 22 6.44 0.86 5.71
N ALA A 23 5.85 -0.19 6.25
CA ALA A 23 5.59 -1.46 5.57
C ALA A 23 4.76 -1.32 4.29
N MET A 24 3.72 -0.47 4.29
CA MET A 24 2.91 -0.20 3.10
C MET A 24 3.54 0.82 2.14
N GLN A 25 4.71 1.38 2.47
CA GLN A 25 5.36 2.46 1.73
C GLN A 25 4.41 3.64 1.46
N LYS A 26 3.65 4.05 2.48
CA LYS A 26 2.72 5.17 2.36
C LYS A 26 3.47 6.45 2.03
N THR A 27 2.87 7.31 1.21
CA THR A 27 3.56 8.45 0.63
C THR A 27 3.10 9.80 1.19
N ILE A 28 4.03 10.75 1.25
CA ILE A 28 3.78 12.19 1.17
C ILE A 28 4.03 12.55 -0.31
N ASN A 29 3.00 12.98 -1.01
CA ASN A 29 3.06 13.37 -2.42
C ASN A 29 3.62 14.79 -2.60
N SER A 30 3.79 15.22 -3.86
CA SER A 30 4.37 16.52 -4.21
C SER A 30 3.61 17.75 -3.68
N SER A 31 2.37 17.59 -3.21
CA SER A 31 1.61 18.66 -2.54
C SER A 31 1.67 18.59 -1.01
N GLY A 32 2.44 17.66 -0.44
CA GLY A 32 2.48 17.40 1.00
C GLY A 32 1.32 16.56 1.54
N ALA A 33 0.42 16.10 0.68
CA ALA A 33 -0.72 15.25 1.05
C ALA A 33 -0.37 13.76 0.85
N GLY A 34 -1.31 12.85 1.06
CA GLY A 34 -1.14 11.41 0.76
C GLY A 34 -1.58 10.51 1.90
N GLU A 35 -1.26 9.22 1.78
CA GLU A 35 -1.63 8.24 2.81
C GLU A 35 -0.77 8.36 4.08
N LEU A 36 0.49 8.82 3.96
CA LEU A 36 1.37 8.98 5.11
C LEU A 36 0.94 10.17 6.01
N PRO A 37 0.59 11.36 5.49
CA PRO A 37 0.00 12.42 6.32
C PRO A 37 -1.30 12.00 7.01
N ILE A 38 -2.16 11.19 6.38
CA ILE A 38 -3.35 10.65 7.05
C ILE A 38 -2.95 9.79 8.26
N GLN A 39 -1.98 8.89 8.08
CA GLN A 39 -1.48 8.03 9.16
C GLN A 39 -0.79 8.84 10.27
N MET A 40 0.04 9.83 9.92
CA MET A 40 0.62 10.78 10.87
C MET A 40 -0.45 11.50 11.68
N PHE A 41 -1.55 11.91 11.04
CA PHE A 41 -2.64 12.59 11.73
C PHE A 41 -3.37 11.64 12.69
N LYS A 42 -3.66 10.41 12.27
CA LYS A 42 -4.20 9.37 13.17
C LYS A 42 -3.30 9.17 14.39
N PHE A 43 -1.99 9.02 14.18
CA PHE A 43 -1.01 8.88 15.26
C PHE A 43 -0.97 10.11 16.18
N LYS A 44 -1.04 11.33 15.63
CA LYS A 44 -1.13 12.58 16.40
C LYS A 44 -2.36 12.62 17.30
N GLN A 45 -3.50 12.08 16.84
CA GLN A 45 -4.73 12.05 17.62
C GLN A 45 -4.72 10.97 18.71
N GLN A 46 -4.26 9.76 18.37
CA GLN A 46 -4.28 8.63 19.28
C GLN A 46 -3.15 8.69 20.31
N TYR A 47 -1.95 9.14 19.91
CA TYR A 47 -0.73 9.14 20.73
C TYR A 47 -0.02 10.50 20.71
N PRO A 48 -0.67 11.59 21.16
CA PRO A 48 -0.14 12.95 21.03
C PRO A 48 1.24 13.15 21.68
N SER A 49 1.50 12.50 22.82
CA SER A 49 2.80 12.56 23.49
C SER A 49 3.92 11.90 22.66
N LEU A 50 3.64 10.75 22.05
CA LEU A 50 4.60 10.07 21.17
C LEU A 50 4.78 10.82 19.85
N PHE A 51 3.69 11.36 19.29
CA PHE A 51 3.78 12.25 18.13
C PHE A 51 4.67 13.46 18.43
N ASN A 52 4.54 14.06 19.62
CA ASN A 52 5.40 15.17 20.00
C ASN A 52 6.86 14.75 20.14
N LYS A 53 7.12 13.60 20.76
CA LYS A 53 8.47 13.06 20.97
C LYS A 53 9.17 12.75 19.65
N TYR A 54 8.51 12.00 18.76
CA TYR A 54 9.13 11.54 17.52
C TYR A 54 8.98 12.57 16.40
N PHE A 55 7.79 13.08 16.11
CA PHE A 55 7.59 13.98 14.97
C PHE A 55 7.80 15.46 15.32
N LYS A 56 7.04 16.00 16.28
CA LYS A 56 7.01 17.46 16.53
C LYS A 56 8.35 18.02 17.00
N CYS A 57 9.03 17.34 17.92
CA CYS A 57 10.36 17.73 18.40
C CYS A 57 11.42 17.73 17.29
N CYS A 58 11.19 16.94 16.24
CA CYS A 58 12.06 16.85 15.07
C CYS A 58 11.69 17.81 13.95
N GLY A 59 10.64 18.63 14.12
CA GLY A 59 10.18 19.62 13.15
C GLY A 59 9.01 19.18 12.28
N TRP A 60 8.53 17.94 12.43
CA TRP A 60 7.39 17.44 11.67
C TRP A 60 6.06 17.79 12.32
N ASP A 61 5.10 18.24 11.51
CA ASP A 61 3.72 18.36 11.93
C ASP A 61 2.77 17.97 10.79
N VAL A 62 1.50 17.76 11.13
CA VAL A 62 0.44 17.47 10.18
C VAL A 62 -0.84 18.21 10.56
N ASN A 63 -1.45 18.84 9.56
CA ASN A 63 -2.65 19.66 9.71
C ASN A 63 -3.70 19.31 8.66
N ASN A 64 -4.98 19.45 9.02
CA ASN A 64 -6.08 19.38 8.07
C ASN A 64 -6.25 20.75 7.42
N VAL A 65 -6.07 20.82 6.09
CA VAL A 65 -6.24 22.01 5.27
C VAL A 65 -7.18 21.66 4.12
N ASN A 66 -8.34 22.30 4.05
CA ASN A 66 -9.35 22.08 3.00
C ASN A 66 -9.69 20.59 2.82
N ASN A 67 -9.97 19.87 3.92
CA ASN A 67 -10.27 18.43 3.94
C ASN A 67 -9.14 17.53 3.43
N LYS A 68 -7.89 18.01 3.47
CA LYS A 68 -6.69 17.21 3.17
C LYS A 68 -5.72 17.29 4.33
N TYR A 69 -5.12 16.16 4.68
CA TYR A 69 -4.06 16.12 5.66
C TYR A 69 -2.73 16.44 4.98
N ILE A 70 -2.10 17.52 5.38
CA ILE A 70 -0.86 18.02 4.81
C ILE A 70 0.25 17.92 5.85
N ALA A 71 1.35 17.27 5.49
CA ALA A 71 2.56 17.19 6.31
C ALA A 71 3.45 18.41 6.08
N TYR A 72 4.07 18.86 7.17
CA TYR A 72 4.98 20.00 7.19
C TYR A 72 6.26 19.62 7.93
N TYR A 73 7.40 20.08 7.43
CA TYR A 73 8.67 20.04 8.15
C TYR A 73 9.18 21.46 8.36
N ASN A 74 9.25 21.92 9.61
CA ASN A 74 9.58 23.30 9.98
C ASN A 74 8.77 24.34 9.17
N GLY A 75 7.48 24.06 8.96
CA GLY A 75 6.56 24.90 8.17
C GLY A 75 6.67 24.75 6.65
N MET A 76 7.63 23.98 6.13
CA MET A 76 7.76 23.69 4.69
C MET A 76 6.88 22.51 4.28
N THR A 77 6.26 22.59 3.11
CA THR A 77 5.52 21.48 2.48
C THR A 77 5.69 21.51 0.96
N GLY A 78 5.09 20.55 0.27
CA GLY A 78 5.02 20.50 -1.18
C GLY A 78 6.40 20.50 -1.87
N SER A 79 6.53 21.23 -2.97
CA SER A 79 7.77 21.30 -3.76
C SER A 79 8.99 21.76 -2.96
N ARG A 80 8.81 22.72 -2.05
CA ARG A 80 9.89 23.23 -1.20
C ARG A 80 10.42 22.15 -0.26
N LEU A 81 9.52 21.41 0.37
CA LEU A 81 9.90 20.28 1.22
C LEU A 81 10.58 19.18 0.40
N LYS A 82 10.06 18.89 -0.81
CA LYS A 82 10.67 17.91 -1.72
C LYS A 82 12.12 18.25 -2.04
N GLN A 83 12.36 19.51 -2.40
CA GLN A 83 13.70 20.00 -2.73
C GLN A 83 14.63 19.90 -1.51
N PHE A 84 14.17 20.36 -0.35
CA PHE A 84 14.92 20.31 0.89
C PHE A 84 15.37 18.88 1.26
N LEU A 85 14.47 17.89 1.20
CA LEU A 85 14.82 16.50 1.54
C LEU A 85 15.83 15.88 0.57
N ARG A 86 15.99 16.45 -0.63
CA ARG A 86 16.92 15.98 -1.66
C ARG A 86 18.24 16.76 -1.68
N GLU A 87 18.40 17.77 -0.83
CA GLU A 87 19.67 18.47 -0.68
C GLU A 87 20.79 17.50 -0.29
N GLY A 88 21.92 17.60 -0.98
CA GLY A 88 23.06 16.70 -0.79
C GLY A 88 22.98 15.38 -1.55
N TYR A 89 21.83 15.00 -2.14
CA TYR A 89 21.70 13.82 -2.99
C TYR A 89 22.03 14.15 -4.45
N SER A 90 23.33 14.23 -4.76
CA SER A 90 23.87 14.47 -6.10
C SER A 90 24.69 13.27 -6.61
N VAL A 91 25.09 13.30 -7.88
CA VAL A 91 26.01 12.31 -8.46
C VAL A 91 27.30 12.20 -7.64
N ASP A 92 27.82 13.32 -7.13
CA ASP A 92 29.04 13.36 -6.32
C ASP A 92 28.90 12.64 -4.96
N ASN A 93 27.67 12.51 -4.48
CA ASN A 93 27.32 11.83 -3.23
C ASN A 93 26.61 10.49 -3.45
N TYR A 94 26.61 9.98 -4.68
CA TYR A 94 26.11 8.64 -4.97
C TYR A 94 26.85 7.60 -4.11
N THR A 95 26.11 6.68 -3.48
CA THR A 95 26.59 5.68 -2.48
C THR A 95 27.15 6.24 -1.17
N LYS A 96 27.22 7.56 -0.98
CA LYS A 96 27.67 8.19 0.27
C LYS A 96 26.49 8.43 1.21
N PHE A 97 26.78 8.34 2.51
CA PHE A 97 25.81 8.70 3.55
C PHE A 97 25.60 10.21 3.59
N VAL A 98 24.35 10.66 3.46
CA VAL A 98 23.94 12.06 3.61
C VAL A 98 23.02 12.16 4.83
N PRO A 99 23.47 12.77 5.95
CA PRO A 99 22.66 12.85 7.16
C PRO A 99 21.43 13.73 6.92
N SER A 100 20.25 13.23 7.28
CA SER A 100 19.01 14.02 7.24
C SER A 100 18.13 13.68 8.43
N LYS A 101 18.07 14.59 9.42
CA LYS A 101 17.17 14.43 10.58
C LYS A 101 15.70 14.30 10.15
N ALA A 102 15.32 15.00 9.08
CA ALA A 102 13.97 14.99 8.55
C ALA A 102 13.55 13.61 8.02
N VAL A 103 14.49 12.85 7.45
CA VAL A 103 14.26 11.49 6.95
C VAL A 103 14.47 10.45 8.05
N ALA A 104 15.56 10.56 8.83
CA ALA A 104 15.95 9.59 9.84
C ALA A 104 14.87 9.36 10.89
N ILE A 105 14.15 10.41 11.29
CA ILE A 105 13.11 10.29 12.30
C ILE A 105 11.95 9.40 11.89
N PHE A 106 11.66 9.27 10.59
CA PHE A 106 10.66 8.31 10.14
C PHE A 106 11.13 6.89 10.37
N ALA A 107 12.40 6.57 10.11
CA ALA A 107 12.94 5.22 10.33
C ALA A 107 12.86 4.81 11.81
N GLU A 108 13.01 5.76 12.74
CA GLU A 108 12.80 5.51 14.17
C GLU A 108 11.31 5.44 14.55
N ALA A 109 10.49 6.34 14.04
CA ALA A 109 9.10 6.46 14.46
C ALA A 109 8.22 5.31 13.95
N VAL A 110 8.44 4.80 12.74
CA VAL A 110 7.56 3.78 12.15
C VAL A 110 7.74 2.38 12.76
N ILE A 111 8.81 2.17 13.53
CA ILE A 111 9.10 0.87 14.17
C ILE A 111 8.71 0.79 15.64
N ILE A 112 8.22 1.89 16.23
CA ILE A 112 7.69 1.83 17.59
C ILE A 112 6.36 1.07 17.59
N GLU A 113 6.08 0.39 18.70
CA GLU A 113 4.93 -0.53 18.84
C GLU A 113 3.61 0.14 18.44
N GLU A 114 3.34 1.34 18.96
CA GLU A 114 2.08 2.05 18.70
C GLU A 114 1.93 2.48 17.23
N TYR A 115 3.04 2.71 16.53
CA TYR A 115 3.00 3.03 15.10
C TYR A 115 2.91 1.75 14.25
N GLN A 116 3.50 0.64 14.70
CA GLN A 116 3.34 -0.67 14.07
C GLN A 116 1.88 -1.14 14.15
N ASP A 117 1.22 -0.96 15.29
CA ASP A 117 -0.21 -1.24 15.45
C ASP A 117 -1.04 -0.48 14.41
N LEU A 118 -0.78 0.82 14.24
CA LEU A 118 -1.42 1.63 13.20
C LEU A 118 -1.18 1.11 11.78
N GLN A 119 0.03 0.63 11.48
CA GLN A 119 0.33 0.04 10.18
C GLN A 119 -0.44 -1.26 9.96
N ILE A 120 -0.56 -2.10 10.98
CA ILE A 120 -1.34 -3.35 10.93
C ILE A 120 -2.82 -3.04 10.73
N GLU A 121 -3.38 -2.09 11.49
CA GLU A 121 -4.76 -1.64 11.31
C GLU A 121 -5.03 -1.14 9.89
N ASP A 122 -4.09 -0.37 9.32
CA ASP A 122 -4.21 0.12 7.96
C ASP A 122 -4.17 -1.03 6.91
N PHE A 123 -3.38 -2.08 7.12
CA PHE A 123 -3.42 -3.29 6.27
C PHE A 123 -4.76 -4.04 6.39
N ILE A 124 -5.28 -4.18 7.61
CA ILE A 124 -6.56 -4.85 7.87
C ILE A 124 -7.70 -4.07 7.18
N ASP A 125 -7.72 -2.75 7.33
CA ASP A 125 -8.68 -1.86 6.66
C ASP A 125 -8.53 -1.94 5.13
N ARG A 126 -7.29 -1.90 4.63
CA ARG A 126 -7.02 -2.01 3.19
C ARG A 126 -7.57 -3.31 2.61
N LEU A 127 -7.28 -4.44 3.25
CA LEU A 127 -7.77 -5.74 2.78
C LEU A 127 -9.30 -5.79 2.80
N ASN A 128 -9.89 -5.53 3.96
CA ASN A 128 -11.31 -5.84 4.21
C ASN A 128 -12.26 -4.78 3.66
N ASN A 129 -11.87 -3.50 3.70
CA ASN A 129 -12.77 -2.38 3.39
C ASN A 129 -12.43 -1.65 2.09
N LYS A 130 -11.29 -1.97 1.45
CA LYS A 130 -10.87 -1.32 0.20
C LYS A 130 -10.63 -2.30 -0.93
N ALA A 131 -9.85 -3.35 -0.69
CA ALA A 131 -9.41 -4.27 -1.74
C ALA A 131 -10.49 -5.32 -2.05
N LEU A 132 -10.95 -6.07 -1.04
CA LEU A 132 -11.90 -7.17 -1.24
C LEU A 132 -13.33 -6.71 -1.56
N VAL A 133 -13.69 -5.47 -1.22
CA VAL A 133 -15.02 -4.89 -1.52
C VAL A 133 -15.16 -4.39 -2.95
N LYS A 134 -14.06 -4.32 -3.71
CA LYS A 134 -14.10 -3.91 -5.12
C LYS A 134 -14.93 -4.90 -5.93
N LYS A 135 -15.66 -4.38 -6.90
CA LYS A 135 -16.39 -5.17 -7.89
C LYS A 135 -15.57 -5.24 -9.16
N PRO A 136 -15.22 -6.43 -9.67
CA PRO A 136 -14.57 -6.56 -10.96
C PRO A 136 -15.44 -5.93 -12.06
N LYS A 137 -14.83 -5.20 -13.00
CA LYS A 137 -15.55 -4.51 -14.08
C LYS A 137 -16.38 -5.51 -14.90
N GLY A 138 -17.69 -5.26 -15.03
CA GLY A 138 -18.62 -6.16 -15.74
C GLY A 138 -19.16 -7.33 -14.89
N TYR A 139 -18.87 -7.37 -13.60
CA TYR A 139 -19.37 -8.39 -12.67
C TYR A 139 -20.16 -7.77 -11.51
N ASN A 140 -21.13 -8.53 -11.00
CA ASN A 140 -22.07 -8.03 -9.97
C ASN A 140 -21.57 -8.19 -8.53
N TYR A 141 -20.65 -9.14 -8.32
CA TYR A 141 -20.16 -9.53 -7.00
C TYR A 141 -18.83 -8.86 -6.66
N GLN A 142 -18.61 -8.62 -5.37
CA GLN A 142 -17.32 -8.14 -4.86
C GLN A 142 -16.26 -9.24 -4.94
N ILE A 143 -14.98 -8.86 -5.00
CA ILE A 143 -13.84 -9.79 -4.99
C ILE A 143 -13.92 -10.75 -3.79
N SER A 144 -14.40 -10.29 -2.63
CA SER A 144 -14.64 -11.12 -1.43
C SER A 144 -15.53 -12.36 -1.66
N LYS A 145 -16.37 -12.37 -2.70
CA LYS A 145 -17.19 -13.54 -3.06
C LYS A 145 -16.42 -14.56 -3.89
N TYR A 146 -15.44 -14.13 -4.67
CA TYR A 146 -14.57 -14.98 -5.49
C TYR A 146 -13.35 -15.48 -4.72
N VAL A 147 -12.90 -14.75 -3.69
CA VAL A 147 -11.61 -14.97 -3.02
C VAL A 147 -11.79 -15.27 -1.54
N LYS A 148 -11.51 -16.52 -1.14
CA LYS A 148 -11.58 -17.00 0.24
C LYS A 148 -10.21 -17.41 0.80
N SER A 149 -9.30 -17.89 -0.05
CA SER A 149 -7.98 -18.40 0.34
C SER A 149 -7.03 -17.30 0.82
N ASN A 150 -6.05 -17.67 1.65
CA ASN A 150 -5.01 -16.75 2.11
C ASN A 150 -4.17 -16.24 0.93
N LEU A 151 -3.79 -17.11 0.00
CA LEU A 151 -3.06 -16.73 -1.20
C LEU A 151 -3.84 -15.71 -2.05
N GLY A 152 -5.13 -15.94 -2.28
CA GLY A 152 -5.97 -15.02 -3.04
C GLY A 152 -6.12 -13.67 -2.35
N LYS A 153 -6.39 -13.66 -1.04
CA LYS A 153 -6.48 -12.41 -0.24
C LYS A 153 -5.17 -11.62 -0.26
N ALA A 154 -4.04 -12.30 -0.04
CA ALA A 154 -2.72 -11.69 -0.08
C ALA A 154 -2.38 -11.13 -1.47
N THR A 155 -2.76 -11.85 -2.54
CA THR A 155 -2.58 -11.38 -3.92
C THR A 155 -3.43 -10.14 -4.19
N VAL A 156 -4.68 -10.10 -3.74
CA VAL A 156 -5.52 -8.90 -3.92
C VAL A 156 -4.99 -7.72 -3.12
N LEU A 157 -4.57 -7.93 -1.86
CA LEU A 157 -3.98 -6.90 -1.03
C LEU A 157 -2.69 -6.32 -1.63
N ASP A 158 -1.76 -7.18 -2.06
CA ASP A 158 -0.49 -6.78 -2.67
C ASP A 158 -0.71 -5.92 -3.93
N HIS A 159 -1.71 -6.26 -4.75
CA HIS A 159 -2.07 -5.43 -5.90
C HIS A 159 -2.67 -4.10 -5.44
N ASP A 160 -3.54 -4.13 -4.44
CA ASP A 160 -4.21 -2.94 -3.95
C ASP A 160 -3.25 -1.95 -3.30
N VAL A 161 -2.22 -2.42 -2.61
CA VAL A 161 -1.12 -1.58 -2.08
C VAL A 161 -0.34 -0.93 -3.23
N ASN A 162 -0.02 -1.68 -4.28
CA ASN A 162 0.85 -1.18 -5.36
C ASN A 162 0.12 -0.32 -6.41
N ARG A 163 -1.06 -0.76 -6.86
CA ARG A 163 -1.85 -0.16 -7.95
C ARG A 163 -3.35 -0.32 -7.67
N PRO A 164 -3.90 0.39 -6.66
CA PRO A 164 -5.31 0.23 -6.27
C PRO A 164 -6.29 0.47 -7.42
N GLY A 165 -5.98 1.39 -8.34
CA GLY A 165 -6.84 1.71 -9.49
C GLY A 165 -7.06 0.55 -10.46
N ASN A 166 -6.13 -0.42 -10.50
CA ASN A 166 -6.15 -1.50 -11.51
C ASN A 166 -6.82 -2.79 -11.01
N VAL A 167 -7.00 -2.95 -9.69
CA VAL A 167 -7.51 -4.17 -9.06
C VAL A 167 -8.82 -4.65 -9.70
N ALA A 168 -9.80 -3.76 -9.89
CA ALA A 168 -11.11 -4.12 -10.42
C ALA A 168 -11.07 -4.55 -11.90
N GLU A 169 -10.20 -3.93 -12.70
CA GLU A 169 -10.05 -4.24 -14.12
C GLU A 169 -9.28 -5.55 -14.31
N ASP A 170 -8.14 -5.69 -13.65
CA ASP A 170 -7.27 -6.88 -13.83
C ASP A 170 -7.92 -8.14 -13.24
N PHE A 171 -8.69 -8.00 -12.15
CA PHE A 171 -9.45 -9.14 -11.63
C PHE A 171 -10.59 -9.52 -12.58
N ALA A 172 -11.18 -8.55 -13.29
CA ALA A 172 -12.18 -8.85 -14.32
C ALA A 172 -11.57 -9.57 -15.51
N GLU A 173 -10.34 -9.23 -15.90
CA GLU A 173 -9.61 -9.97 -16.94
C GLU A 173 -9.39 -11.44 -16.54
N ALA A 174 -9.05 -11.70 -15.29
CA ALA A 174 -8.93 -13.06 -14.78
C ALA A 174 -10.25 -13.84 -14.82
N LEU A 175 -11.35 -13.18 -14.44
CA LEU A 175 -12.69 -13.78 -14.57
C LEU A 175 -13.07 -14.01 -16.04
N ASN A 176 -12.78 -13.07 -16.94
CA ASN A 176 -13.05 -13.20 -18.36
C ASN A 176 -12.29 -14.38 -18.97
N TYR A 177 -11.02 -14.56 -18.58
CA TYR A 177 -10.24 -15.72 -18.95
C TYR A 177 -10.90 -17.02 -18.45
N PHE A 178 -11.23 -17.07 -17.16
CA PHE A 178 -11.86 -18.24 -16.54
C PHE A 178 -13.18 -18.62 -17.24
N TYR A 179 -14.10 -17.68 -17.47
CA TYR A 179 -15.38 -17.99 -18.14
C TYR A 179 -15.26 -18.23 -19.65
N LYS A 180 -14.17 -17.79 -20.29
CA LYS A 180 -13.88 -18.16 -21.67
C LYS A 180 -13.54 -19.65 -21.77
N VAL A 181 -12.82 -20.18 -20.78
CA VAL A 181 -12.47 -21.61 -20.68
C VAL A 181 -13.66 -22.43 -20.16
N HIS A 182 -14.43 -21.88 -19.23
CA HIS A 182 -15.52 -22.56 -18.54
C HIS A 182 -16.88 -21.88 -18.75
N SER A 183 -17.37 -21.88 -19.99
CA SER A 183 -18.58 -21.13 -20.39
C SER A 183 -19.88 -21.53 -19.67
N ASN A 184 -19.93 -22.73 -19.11
CA ASN A 184 -21.13 -23.29 -18.47
C ASN A 184 -21.19 -23.04 -16.96
N ILE A 185 -20.13 -22.47 -16.36
CA ILE A 185 -20.11 -22.17 -14.93
C ILE A 185 -20.94 -20.91 -14.65
N ASN A 186 -21.81 -20.98 -13.64
CA ASN A 186 -22.61 -19.84 -13.20
C ASN A 186 -21.70 -18.71 -12.69
N LYS A 187 -22.00 -17.47 -13.12
CA LYS A 187 -21.23 -16.28 -12.75
C LYS A 187 -21.40 -15.83 -11.31
N ASP A 188 -22.34 -16.42 -10.56
CA ASP A 188 -22.54 -16.20 -9.14
C ASP A 188 -21.66 -17.16 -8.31
N PRO A 189 -20.62 -16.65 -7.61
CA PRO A 189 -19.73 -17.48 -6.81
C PRO A 189 -20.40 -18.19 -5.63
N SER A 190 -21.58 -17.73 -5.21
CA SER A 190 -22.33 -18.42 -4.15
C SER A 190 -22.86 -19.79 -4.59
N THR A 191 -22.95 -20.02 -5.91
CA THR A 191 -23.43 -21.28 -6.49
C THR A 191 -22.35 -22.33 -6.70
N TRP A 192 -21.07 -21.97 -6.52
CA TRP A 192 -19.94 -22.84 -6.84
C TRP A 192 -19.74 -24.01 -5.88
N GLY A 193 -20.35 -23.97 -4.68
CA GLY A 193 -20.25 -25.05 -3.71
C GLY A 193 -18.80 -25.44 -3.38
N GLU A 194 -18.51 -26.74 -3.43
CA GLU A 194 -17.19 -27.31 -3.14
C GLU A 194 -16.14 -26.95 -4.20
N GLU A 195 -16.55 -26.73 -5.45
CA GLU A 195 -15.66 -26.35 -6.55
C GLU A 195 -15.10 -24.93 -6.43
N HIS A 196 -15.64 -24.12 -5.50
CA HIS A 196 -15.19 -22.75 -5.29
C HIS A 196 -13.67 -22.67 -5.12
N LYS A 197 -13.07 -23.59 -4.35
CA LYS A 197 -11.61 -23.63 -4.13
C LYS A 197 -10.83 -23.87 -5.44
N ASN A 198 -11.35 -24.73 -6.32
CA ASN A 198 -10.70 -25.06 -7.58
C ASN A 198 -10.78 -23.89 -8.56
N TYR A 199 -11.95 -23.26 -8.66
CA TYR A 199 -12.18 -22.09 -9.50
C TYR A 199 -11.39 -20.88 -9.02
N GLU A 200 -11.40 -20.61 -7.72
CA GLU A 200 -10.58 -19.55 -7.12
C GLU A 200 -9.10 -19.76 -7.45
N ARG A 201 -8.58 -20.99 -7.31
CA ARG A 201 -7.18 -21.29 -7.62
C ARG A 201 -6.82 -20.93 -9.07
N GLU A 202 -7.65 -21.28 -10.04
CA GLU A 202 -7.40 -20.96 -11.45
C GLU A 202 -7.47 -19.44 -11.71
N ILE A 203 -8.48 -18.77 -11.16
CA ILE A 203 -8.64 -17.32 -11.26
C ILE A 203 -7.43 -16.60 -10.65
N ILE A 204 -6.99 -17.01 -9.46
CA ILE A 204 -5.84 -16.41 -8.77
C ILE A 204 -4.53 -16.72 -9.48
N GLU A 205 -4.37 -17.91 -10.07
CA GLU A 205 -3.18 -18.22 -10.86
C GLU A 205 -3.07 -17.30 -12.08
N TYR A 206 -4.18 -17.05 -12.78
CA TYR A 206 -4.18 -16.08 -13.87
C TYR A 206 -3.94 -14.66 -13.34
N TYR A 207 -4.74 -14.21 -12.38
CA TYR A 207 -4.70 -12.85 -11.84
C TYR A 207 -3.31 -12.49 -11.29
N GLY A 208 -2.71 -13.38 -10.50
CA GLY A 208 -1.41 -13.17 -9.88
C GLY A 208 -0.28 -12.96 -10.89
N ASN A 209 -0.36 -13.64 -12.04
CA ASN A 209 0.65 -13.57 -13.11
C ASN A 209 0.40 -12.48 -14.17
N HIS A 210 -0.82 -11.95 -14.28
CA HIS A 210 -1.18 -11.02 -15.38
C HIS A 210 -1.57 -9.61 -14.91
N ARG A 211 -1.83 -9.40 -13.61
CA ARG A 211 -2.15 -8.08 -13.07
C ARG A 211 -1.02 -7.07 -13.31
N ARG A 212 -1.39 -5.83 -13.62
CA ARG A 212 -0.49 -4.70 -13.89
C ARG A 212 0.15 -4.20 -12.61
N GLY A 213 1.43 -3.88 -12.67
CA GLY A 213 2.17 -3.29 -11.54
C GLY A 213 3.63 -3.65 -11.58
N THR A 214 4.37 -3.28 -10.54
CA THR A 214 5.81 -3.53 -10.47
C THR A 214 6.07 -4.98 -10.05
N ASP A 215 6.72 -5.75 -10.93
CA ASP A 215 7.25 -7.09 -10.62
C ASP A 215 6.18 -8.11 -10.15
N MET A 216 4.94 -7.98 -10.64
CA MET A 216 3.78 -8.70 -10.11
C MET A 216 3.89 -10.22 -10.19
N VAL A 217 4.51 -10.75 -11.25
CA VAL A 217 4.76 -12.19 -11.43
C VAL A 217 5.67 -12.73 -10.31
N ASN A 218 6.80 -12.08 -10.05
CA ASN A 218 7.71 -12.55 -9.00
C ASN A 218 7.13 -12.33 -7.60
N ARG A 219 6.40 -11.22 -7.38
CA ARG A 219 5.65 -10.99 -6.13
C ARG A 219 4.65 -12.12 -5.87
N PHE A 220 3.88 -12.52 -6.89
CA PHE A 220 2.94 -13.62 -6.78
C PHE A 220 3.63 -14.95 -6.47
N LYS A 221 4.73 -15.29 -7.17
CA LYS A 221 5.54 -16.48 -6.87
C LYS A 221 6.04 -16.50 -5.42
N LYS A 222 6.53 -15.36 -4.91
CA LYS A 222 6.98 -15.22 -3.52
C LYS A 222 5.83 -15.41 -2.51
N LEU A 223 4.65 -14.87 -2.80
CA LEU A 223 3.45 -15.08 -1.96
C LEU A 223 3.05 -16.55 -1.92
N LYS A 224 3.00 -17.20 -3.08
CA LYS A 224 2.66 -18.64 -3.22
C LYS A 224 3.67 -19.56 -2.54
N GLY A 225 4.94 -19.18 -2.46
CA GLY A 225 5.95 -19.93 -1.70
C GLY A 225 5.82 -19.84 -0.18
N LYS A 226 4.99 -18.91 0.34
CA LYS A 226 4.84 -18.64 1.78
C LYS A 226 3.48 -19.05 2.35
N LEU A 227 2.47 -19.32 1.51
CA LEU A 227 1.06 -19.52 1.87
C LEU A 227 0.50 -20.77 1.19
#